data_AF-A0A352T268-F1
#
_entry.id   AF-A0A352T268-F1
#
_cell.length_a   1.000
_cell.length_b   1.000
_cell.length_c   1.000
_cell.angle_alpha   90.00
_cell.angle_beta   90.00
_cell.angle_gamma   90.00
#
_symmetry.space_group_name_H-M   'P 1'
#
loop_
_entity.id
_entity.type
_entity.pdbx_description
1 polymer ?
#
loop_
_entity_poly.entity_id
_entity_poly.type
_entity_poly.pdbx_seq_one_letter_code
_entity_poly.pdbx_strand_id
1 'polypeptide(L)'
;DLGKKDAEIVLDLIKNDTVLGISGGTTMACTVNQMKRKRGIKNLLILPARGGLSDELEIQANTIAANMAEKLNAQYKLLHIPDNLDEQELNVLKKNRIISDVLEDIQRIDLLVFGMGNAANMAARRNSDKNVFEKIESESLTAEVFGYFFDKDGNVKMQTNSVGITLENFRTVKNAVGVAAGSSKAEAIYAISKFNNNFILVTDEAAAKRILEL
;
A
#
# COMPACT_ATOMS: atom_id res chain seq x y z
N ASP A 1 -13.37 5.57 13.18
CA ASP A 1 -12.34 6.44 13.80
C ASP A 1 -10.98 6.38 13.13
N LEU A 2 -10.37 5.20 12.96
CA LEU A 2 -9.04 5.08 12.32
C LEU A 2 -8.93 5.80 10.97
N GLY A 3 -9.81 5.49 10.02
CA GLY A 3 -9.80 6.13 8.69
C GLY A 3 -10.03 7.64 8.74
N LYS A 4 -10.73 8.16 9.76
CA LYS A 4 -10.90 9.61 9.95
C LYS A 4 -9.59 10.24 10.39
N LYS A 5 -8.92 9.63 11.37
CA LYS A 5 -7.63 10.13 11.87
C LYS A 5 -6.55 10.07 10.79
N ASP A 6 -6.52 8.98 10.03
CA ASP A 6 -5.63 8.83 8.89
C ASP A 6 -5.90 9.90 7.82
N ALA A 7 -7.16 10.13 7.45
CA ALA A 7 -7.51 11.18 6.50
C ALA A 7 -7.08 12.58 6.95
N GLU A 8 -7.20 12.90 8.25
CA GLU A 8 -6.71 14.17 8.80
C GLU A 8 -5.18 14.30 8.64
N ILE A 9 -4.42 13.26 9.00
CA ILE A 9 -2.95 13.26 8.88
C ILE A 9 -2.52 13.40 7.42
N VAL A 10 -3.09 12.59 6.53
CA VAL A 10 -2.78 12.63 5.10
C VAL A 10 -3.12 14.00 4.52
N LEU A 11 -4.27 14.57 4.88
CA LEU A 11 -4.63 15.93 4.46
C LEU A 11 -3.60 16.96 4.91
N ASP A 12 -3.06 16.89 6.13
CA ASP A 12 -2.06 17.84 6.62
C ASP A 12 -0.73 17.75 5.85
N LEU A 13 -0.36 16.53 5.43
CA LEU A 13 0.85 16.24 4.68
C LEU A 13 0.78 16.68 3.21
N ILE A 14 -0.41 16.70 2.60
CA ILE A 14 -0.59 17.16 1.20
C ILE A 14 -0.20 18.64 1.05
N LYS A 15 0.74 18.92 0.15
CA LYS A 15 1.18 20.25 -0.28
C LYS A 15 1.01 20.42 -1.80
N ASN A 16 1.46 21.55 -2.33
CA ASN A 16 1.56 21.72 -3.78
C ASN A 16 2.58 20.72 -4.34
N ASP A 17 2.33 20.25 -5.56
CA ASP A 17 3.22 19.36 -6.32
C ASP A 17 3.42 17.97 -5.67
N THR A 18 2.60 17.61 -4.69
CA THR A 18 2.61 16.27 -4.05
C THR A 18 2.22 15.18 -5.05
N VAL A 19 3.00 14.10 -5.06
CA VAL A 19 2.69 12.85 -5.77
C VAL A 19 2.33 11.80 -4.73
N LEU A 20 1.03 11.58 -4.56
CA LEU A 20 0.49 10.69 -3.55
C LEU A 20 0.28 9.29 -4.11
N GLY A 21 0.95 8.28 -3.55
CA GLY A 21 0.68 6.87 -3.78
C GLY A 21 -0.26 6.29 -2.73
N ILE A 22 -1.28 5.52 -3.13
CA ILE A 22 -2.18 4.84 -2.19
C ILE A 22 -2.37 3.36 -2.52
N SER A 23 -2.29 2.49 -1.50
CA SER A 23 -2.55 1.05 -1.69
C SER A 23 -4.05 0.75 -1.82
N GLY A 24 -4.39 -0.50 -2.15
CA GLY A 24 -5.76 -1.02 -2.02
C GLY A 24 -6.10 -1.39 -0.57
N GLY A 25 -7.24 -2.07 -0.43
CA GLY A 25 -7.72 -2.66 0.82
C GLY A 25 -8.80 -1.86 1.53
N THR A 26 -9.52 -2.57 2.40
CA THR A 26 -10.64 -2.04 3.20
C THR A 26 -10.24 -0.83 4.05
N THR A 27 -9.04 -0.84 4.65
CA THR A 27 -8.54 0.29 5.44
C THR A 27 -8.41 1.55 4.60
N MET A 28 -7.85 1.46 3.39
CA MET A 28 -7.70 2.60 2.48
C MET A 28 -9.05 3.10 1.98
N ALA A 29 -10.01 2.19 1.70
CA ALA A 29 -11.39 2.56 1.40
C ALA A 29 -12.02 3.38 2.54
N CYS A 30 -11.83 2.96 3.79
CA CYS A 30 -12.29 3.72 4.95
C CYS A 30 -11.64 5.11 5.04
N THR A 31 -10.33 5.22 4.82
CA THR A 31 -9.60 6.49 4.78
C THR A 31 -10.17 7.42 3.70
N VAL A 32 -10.27 6.94 2.47
CA VAL A 32 -10.77 7.72 1.34
C VAL A 32 -12.21 8.18 1.60
N ASN A 33 -13.05 7.34 2.20
CA ASN A 33 -14.41 7.74 2.56
C ASN A 33 -14.47 8.95 3.50
N GLN A 34 -13.46 9.13 4.36
CA GLN A 34 -13.36 10.24 5.32
C GLN A 34 -12.65 11.48 4.75
N MET A 35 -12.09 11.40 3.54
CA MET A 35 -11.40 12.53 2.91
C MET A 35 -12.36 13.69 2.68
N LYS A 36 -11.91 14.87 3.09
CA LYS A 36 -12.58 16.14 2.88
C LYS A 36 -11.83 16.94 1.84
N ARG A 37 -12.57 17.68 1.02
CA ARG A 37 -11.98 18.54 0.00
C ARG A 37 -11.02 19.55 0.61
N LYS A 38 -9.78 19.56 0.12
CA LYS A 38 -8.76 20.57 0.47
C LYS A 38 -8.67 21.61 -0.63
N ARG A 39 -8.85 22.89 -0.31
CA ARG A 39 -8.75 23.98 -1.29
C ARG A 39 -7.31 24.48 -1.40
N GLY A 40 -6.97 25.06 -2.55
CA GLY A 40 -5.69 25.75 -2.75
C GLY A 40 -4.48 24.85 -3.00
N ILE A 41 -4.68 23.54 -3.14
CA ILE A 41 -3.62 22.61 -3.55
C ILE A 41 -3.45 22.67 -5.07
N LYS A 42 -2.22 22.85 -5.52
CA LYS A 42 -1.84 22.81 -6.95
C LYS A 42 -1.10 21.52 -7.26
N ASN A 43 -1.34 20.99 -8.46
CA ASN A 43 -0.59 19.86 -9.02
C ASN A 43 -0.55 18.60 -8.12
N LEU A 44 -1.64 18.31 -7.40
CA LEU A 44 -1.77 17.05 -6.67
C LEU A 44 -2.07 15.92 -7.66
N LEU A 45 -1.14 14.96 -7.73
CA LEU A 45 -1.27 13.74 -8.51
C LEU A 45 -1.47 12.57 -7.55
N ILE A 46 -2.52 11.77 -7.78
CA ILE A 46 -2.81 10.57 -7.00
C ILE A 46 -2.60 9.34 -7.88
N LEU A 47 -1.87 8.36 -7.35
CA LEU A 47 -1.49 7.14 -8.04
C LEU A 47 -1.85 5.93 -7.19
N PRO A 48 -2.25 4.81 -7.81
CA PRO A 48 -2.24 3.53 -7.13
C PRO A 48 -0.78 3.17 -6.82
N ALA A 49 -0.49 2.76 -5.59
CA ALA A 49 0.85 2.32 -5.23
C ALA A 49 1.23 1.01 -5.94
N ARG A 50 0.26 0.23 -6.42
CA ARG A 50 0.46 -1.05 -7.13
C ARG A 50 -0.63 -1.32 -8.16
N GLY A 51 -0.37 -2.28 -9.05
CA GLY A 51 -1.29 -2.76 -10.08
C GLY A 51 -2.58 -3.35 -9.50
N GLY A 52 -3.50 -3.68 -10.42
CA GLY A 52 -4.80 -4.23 -10.08
C GLY A 52 -4.67 -5.64 -9.50
N LEU A 53 -4.96 -5.76 -8.21
CA LEU A 53 -5.20 -7.05 -7.56
C LEU A 53 -6.57 -7.58 -7.94
N SER A 54 -6.72 -8.90 -7.98
CA SER A 54 -8.01 -9.61 -8.00
C SER A 54 -8.77 -9.48 -6.66
N ASP A 55 -8.81 -8.25 -6.14
CA ASP A 55 -9.62 -7.84 -5.02
C ASP A 55 -11.03 -7.44 -5.51
N GLU A 56 -11.98 -7.36 -4.57
CA GLU A 56 -13.27 -6.68 -4.80
C GLU A 56 -13.03 -5.28 -5.38
N LEU A 57 -13.84 -4.90 -6.38
CA LEU A 57 -13.65 -3.67 -7.15
C LEU A 57 -13.54 -2.44 -6.24
N GLU A 58 -14.30 -2.39 -5.15
CA GLU A 58 -14.33 -1.27 -4.22
C GLU A 58 -13.01 -1.05 -3.46
N ILE A 59 -12.19 -2.08 -3.30
CA ILE A 59 -10.95 -2.01 -2.52
C ILE A 59 -9.68 -2.11 -3.39
N GLN A 60 -9.82 -2.20 -4.72
CA GLN A 60 -8.67 -2.18 -5.62
C GLN A 60 -7.95 -0.83 -5.57
N ALA A 61 -6.61 -0.85 -5.64
CA ALA A 61 -5.78 0.36 -5.58
C ALA A 61 -6.17 1.42 -6.62
N ASN A 62 -6.54 1.02 -7.83
CA ASN A 62 -7.03 1.93 -8.88
C ASN A 62 -8.32 2.66 -8.46
N THR A 63 -9.30 1.92 -7.94
CA THR A 63 -10.57 2.47 -7.44
C THR A 63 -10.33 3.41 -6.27
N ILE A 64 -9.49 3.02 -5.32
CA ILE A 64 -9.12 3.84 -4.16
C ILE A 64 -8.45 5.16 -4.62
N ALA A 65 -7.49 5.09 -5.54
CA ALA A 65 -6.82 6.27 -6.08
C ALA A 65 -7.79 7.22 -6.80
N ALA A 66 -8.66 6.69 -7.66
CA ALA A 66 -9.66 7.48 -8.37
C ALA A 66 -10.65 8.17 -7.41
N ASN A 67 -11.19 7.42 -6.44
CA ASN A 67 -12.13 7.94 -5.44
C ASN A 67 -11.49 9.03 -4.57
N MET A 68 -10.21 8.86 -4.21
CA MET A 68 -9.46 9.87 -3.47
C MET A 68 -9.26 11.13 -4.29
N ALA A 69 -8.92 10.99 -5.57
CA ALA A 69 -8.72 12.12 -6.47
C ALA A 69 -10.00 12.90 -6.70
N GLU A 70 -11.14 12.22 -6.84
CA GLU A 70 -12.46 12.86 -6.94
C GLU A 70 -12.76 13.70 -5.69
N LYS A 71 -12.62 13.13 -4.48
CA LYS A 71 -12.88 13.85 -3.23
C LYS A 71 -11.96 15.05 -3.01
N LEU A 72 -10.72 14.96 -3.47
CA LEU A 72 -9.72 16.02 -3.34
C LEU A 72 -9.71 16.99 -4.53
N ASN A 73 -10.49 16.73 -5.58
CA ASN A 73 -10.45 17.45 -6.85
C ASN A 73 -9.01 17.52 -7.43
N ALA A 74 -8.36 16.36 -7.46
CA ALA A 74 -6.98 16.15 -7.87
C ALA A 74 -6.88 15.40 -9.20
N GLN A 75 -5.68 15.40 -9.80
CA GLN A 75 -5.40 14.54 -10.94
C GLN A 75 -5.09 13.12 -10.46
N TYR A 76 -5.38 12.12 -11.28
CA TYR A 76 -4.93 10.76 -11.04
C TYR A 76 -4.45 10.09 -12.33
N LYS A 77 -3.60 9.08 -12.18
CA LYS A 77 -3.30 8.10 -13.23
C LYS A 77 -3.45 6.70 -12.66
N LEU A 78 -3.89 5.77 -13.48
CA LEU A 78 -4.19 4.40 -13.06
C LEU A 78 -3.18 3.43 -13.65
N LEU A 79 -2.91 2.35 -12.91
CA LEU A 79 -2.01 1.29 -13.33
C LEU A 79 -2.85 0.10 -13.78
N HIS A 80 -3.15 0.03 -15.08
CA HIS A 80 -3.93 -1.03 -15.71
C HIS A 80 -3.05 -2.24 -16.04
N ILE A 81 -2.39 -2.78 -15.02
CA ILE A 81 -1.59 -3.99 -15.10
C ILE A 81 -2.16 -4.98 -14.08
N PRO A 82 -2.45 -6.23 -14.47
CA PRO A 82 -2.82 -7.26 -13.51
C PRO A 82 -1.65 -7.56 -12.57
N ASP A 83 -1.96 -7.92 -11.32
CA ASP A 83 -0.96 -8.50 -10.42
C ASP A 83 -0.61 -9.93 -10.90
N ASN A 84 0.60 -10.42 -10.57
CA ASN A 84 1.11 -11.76 -10.93
C ASN A 84 1.51 -11.97 -12.40
N LEU A 85 2.14 -10.99 -13.03
CA LEU A 85 2.72 -11.17 -14.37
C LEU A 85 4.12 -11.77 -14.31
N ASP A 86 4.48 -12.62 -15.26
CA ASP A 86 5.87 -13.04 -15.39
C ASP A 86 6.77 -11.89 -15.92
N GLU A 87 8.09 -12.10 -15.86
CA GLU A 87 9.06 -11.09 -16.27
C GLU A 87 8.93 -10.74 -17.77
N GLN A 88 8.60 -11.70 -18.62
CA GLN A 88 8.46 -11.48 -20.06
C GLN A 88 7.22 -10.63 -20.36
N GLU A 89 6.08 -10.97 -19.76
CA GLU A 89 4.83 -10.23 -19.85
C GLU A 89 5.01 -8.79 -19.35
N LEU A 90 5.68 -8.62 -18.20
CA LEU A 90 5.97 -7.32 -17.64
C LEU A 90 6.85 -6.48 -18.58
N ASN A 91 7.88 -7.08 -19.17
CA ASN A 91 8.77 -6.38 -20.11
C ASN A 91 8.06 -5.96 -21.40
N VAL A 92 7.06 -6.72 -21.86
CA VAL A 92 6.21 -6.31 -22.98
C VAL A 92 5.34 -5.12 -22.59
N LEU A 93 4.69 -5.16 -21.42
CA LEU A 93 3.82 -4.08 -20.96
C LEU A 93 4.60 -2.78 -20.68
N LYS A 94 5.82 -2.87 -20.16
CA LYS A 94 6.70 -1.70 -19.95
C LYS A 94 7.04 -0.95 -21.24
N LYS A 95 6.95 -1.59 -22.42
CA LYS A 95 7.15 -0.91 -23.72
C LYS A 95 5.96 -0.03 -24.11
N ASN A 96 4.79 -0.22 -23.47
CA ASN A 96 3.66 0.68 -23.67
C ASN A 96 3.94 2.01 -22.96
N ARG A 97 3.91 3.11 -23.70
CA ARG A 97 4.22 4.43 -23.18
C ARG A 97 3.33 4.85 -22.01
N ILE A 98 2.02 4.58 -22.07
CA ILE A 98 1.09 4.94 -20.99
C ILE A 98 1.46 4.22 -19.70
N ILE A 99 1.82 2.93 -19.82
CA ILE A 99 2.26 2.13 -18.68
C ILE A 99 3.59 2.65 -18.13
N SER A 100 4.58 2.88 -18.99
CA SER A 100 5.88 3.41 -18.60
C SER A 100 5.74 4.75 -17.87
N ASP A 101 4.95 5.67 -18.41
CA ASP A 101 4.71 6.99 -17.82
C ASP A 101 4.15 6.89 -16.39
N VAL A 102 3.24 5.93 -16.13
CA VAL A 102 2.68 5.70 -14.78
C VAL A 102 3.71 5.07 -13.85
N LEU A 103 4.50 4.11 -14.34
CA LEU A 103 5.57 3.49 -13.54
C LEU A 103 6.65 4.50 -13.15
N GLU A 104 6.99 5.42 -14.05
CA GLU A 104 7.89 6.54 -13.77
C GLU A 104 7.30 7.50 -12.73
N ASP A 105 6.01 7.82 -12.82
CA ASP A 105 5.34 8.65 -11.81
C ASP A 105 5.31 7.97 -10.43
N ILE A 106 5.14 6.63 -10.37
CA ILE A 106 5.21 5.85 -9.11
C ILE A 106 6.58 6.00 -8.44
N GLN A 107 7.66 6.06 -9.23
CA GLN A 107 9.01 6.29 -8.68
C GLN A 107 9.17 7.69 -8.04
N ARG A 108 8.28 8.64 -8.37
CA ARG A 108 8.29 10.00 -7.80
C ARG A 108 7.34 10.17 -6.61
N ILE A 109 6.68 9.10 -6.14
CA ILE A 109 5.82 9.18 -4.96
C ILE A 109 6.60 9.77 -3.79
N ASP A 110 6.09 10.85 -3.20
CA ASP A 110 6.68 11.54 -2.06
C ASP A 110 5.77 11.54 -0.82
N LEU A 111 4.51 11.15 -1.00
CA LEU A 111 3.55 10.81 0.05
C LEU A 111 2.93 9.44 -0.24
N LEU A 112 3.22 8.45 0.59
CA LEU A 112 2.67 7.10 0.46
C LEU A 112 1.68 6.81 1.59
N VAL A 113 0.49 6.31 1.25
CA VAL A 113 -0.53 5.86 2.21
C VAL A 113 -0.82 4.38 1.95
N PHE A 114 -0.66 3.54 2.97
CA PHE A 114 -0.73 2.09 2.76
C PHE A 114 -1.28 1.32 3.96
N GLY A 115 -1.88 0.17 3.66
CA GLY A 115 -2.26 -0.82 4.66
C GLY A 115 -1.18 -1.87 4.94
N MET A 116 -1.26 -2.53 6.09
CA MET A 116 -0.38 -3.64 6.46
C MET A 116 -1.17 -4.93 6.77
N GLY A 117 -0.63 -6.05 6.29
CA GLY A 117 -1.31 -7.33 6.22
C GLY A 117 -0.68 -8.40 7.09
N ASN A 118 -1.49 -9.32 7.65
CA ASN A 118 -0.96 -10.61 8.06
C ASN A 118 -0.74 -11.44 6.79
N ALA A 119 0.41 -12.12 6.68
CA ALA A 119 0.81 -12.86 5.49
C ALA A 119 -0.28 -13.83 4.98
N ALA A 120 -0.79 -14.70 5.84
CA ALA A 120 -1.78 -15.72 5.45
C ALA A 120 -3.11 -15.09 5.01
N ASN A 121 -3.58 -14.07 5.75
CA ASN A 121 -4.80 -13.35 5.38
C ASN A 121 -4.66 -12.64 4.02
N MET A 122 -3.50 -12.06 3.74
CA MET A 122 -3.27 -11.39 2.46
C MET A 122 -3.13 -12.38 1.31
N ALA A 123 -2.46 -13.52 1.52
CA ALA A 123 -2.39 -14.58 0.53
C ALA A 123 -3.79 -15.12 0.16
N ALA A 124 -4.66 -15.31 1.17
CA ALA A 124 -6.05 -15.72 0.96
C ALA A 124 -6.87 -14.70 0.17
N ARG A 125 -6.79 -13.42 0.53
CA ARG A 125 -7.49 -12.35 -0.20
C ARG A 125 -7.07 -12.26 -1.66
N ARG A 126 -5.80 -12.52 -1.95
CA ARG A 126 -5.23 -12.51 -3.31
C ARG A 126 -5.54 -13.79 -4.11
N ASN A 127 -6.24 -14.78 -3.53
CA ASN A 127 -6.39 -16.12 -4.11
C ASN A 127 -5.05 -16.73 -4.54
N SER A 128 -4.04 -16.64 -3.66
CA SER A 128 -2.68 -17.09 -3.96
C SER A 128 -2.60 -18.62 -4.09
N ASP A 129 -1.63 -19.09 -4.86
CA ASP A 129 -1.39 -20.52 -5.04
C ASP A 129 -0.97 -21.23 -3.74
N LYS A 130 -1.18 -22.55 -3.70
CA LYS A 130 -0.81 -23.41 -2.57
C LYS A 130 0.65 -23.23 -2.14
N ASN A 131 1.57 -23.05 -3.09
CA ASN A 131 2.99 -22.84 -2.82
C ASN A 131 3.26 -21.58 -1.98
N VAL A 132 2.44 -20.53 -2.13
CA VAL A 132 2.55 -19.30 -1.32
C VAL A 132 2.20 -19.61 0.14
N PHE A 133 1.12 -20.36 0.38
CA PHE A 133 0.73 -20.77 1.74
C PHE A 133 1.75 -21.70 2.39
N GLU A 134 2.27 -22.69 1.65
CA GLU A 134 3.33 -23.59 2.13
C GLU A 134 4.60 -22.81 2.52
N LYS A 135 4.94 -21.78 1.75
CA LYS A 135 6.08 -20.90 2.07
C LYS A 135 5.81 -20.01 3.28
N ILE A 136 4.59 -19.49 3.43
CA ILE A 136 4.17 -18.73 4.62
C ILE A 136 4.33 -19.58 5.89
N GLU A 137 3.89 -20.83 5.84
CA GLU A 137 3.99 -21.75 6.97
C GLU A 137 5.44 -22.16 7.25
N SER A 138 6.15 -22.67 6.25
CA SER A 138 7.52 -23.19 6.42
C SER A 138 8.54 -22.12 6.81
N GLU A 139 8.38 -20.87 6.36
CA GLU A 139 9.26 -19.76 6.72
C GLU A 139 8.71 -18.85 7.83
N SER A 140 7.56 -19.22 8.42
CA SER A 140 6.91 -18.45 9.51
C SER A 140 6.71 -16.97 9.14
N LEU A 141 6.17 -16.71 7.94
CA LEU A 141 5.94 -15.37 7.45
C LEU A 141 4.76 -14.76 8.19
N THR A 142 4.96 -13.58 8.78
CA THR A 142 3.98 -12.93 9.67
C THR A 142 3.32 -11.72 9.02
N ALA A 143 4.03 -11.04 8.11
CA ALA A 143 3.57 -9.79 7.51
C ALA A 143 3.55 -9.85 5.99
N GLU A 144 2.65 -9.07 5.39
CA GLU A 144 2.70 -8.70 3.98
C GLU A 144 2.48 -7.19 3.85
N VAL A 145 3.28 -6.57 2.99
CA VAL A 145 3.04 -5.23 2.47
C VAL A 145 3.58 -5.15 1.05
N PHE A 146 2.80 -4.54 0.16
CA PHE A 146 3.14 -4.40 -1.25
C PHE A 146 3.54 -5.72 -1.96
N GLY A 147 3.02 -6.86 -1.53
CA GLY A 147 3.32 -8.22 -2.02
C GLY A 147 4.68 -8.75 -1.63
N TYR A 148 5.37 -8.07 -0.74
CA TYR A 148 6.54 -8.59 -0.06
C TYR A 148 6.07 -9.21 1.25
N PHE A 149 6.53 -10.42 1.51
CA PHE A 149 6.21 -11.18 2.70
C PHE A 149 7.43 -11.22 3.62
N PHE A 150 7.18 -10.97 4.89
CA PHE A 150 8.22 -10.77 5.90
C PHE A 150 8.09 -11.81 7.01
N ASP A 151 9.24 -12.30 7.48
CA ASP A 151 9.31 -13.01 8.75
C ASP A 151 9.14 -12.03 9.94
N LYS A 152 9.08 -12.57 11.17
CA LYS A 152 8.92 -11.78 12.40
C LYS A 152 10.06 -10.78 12.69
N ASP A 153 11.19 -10.93 12.00
CA ASP A 153 12.37 -10.09 12.16
C ASP A 153 12.46 -9.00 11.09
N GLY A 154 11.45 -8.92 10.21
CA GLY A 154 11.37 -7.92 9.15
C GLY A 154 12.25 -8.28 7.95
N ASN A 155 12.69 -9.52 7.82
CA ASN A 155 13.41 -9.96 6.62
C ASN A 155 12.39 -10.34 5.53
N VAL A 156 12.63 -9.85 4.32
CA VAL A 156 11.86 -10.24 3.13
C VAL A 156 12.25 -11.66 2.74
N LYS A 157 11.27 -12.55 2.65
CA LYS A 157 11.47 -13.97 2.31
C LYS A 157 10.81 -14.39 1.01
N MET A 158 9.79 -13.64 0.60
CA MET A 158 9.04 -13.90 -0.61
C MET A 158 8.50 -12.60 -1.17
N GLN A 159 8.41 -12.52 -2.49
CA GLN A 159 7.79 -11.44 -3.22
C GLN A 159 6.89 -12.05 -4.30
N THR A 160 5.68 -11.53 -4.44
CA THR A 160 4.80 -11.83 -5.59
C THR A 160 5.23 -11.03 -6.79
N ASN A 161 4.95 -11.51 -8.01
CA ASN A 161 5.30 -10.80 -9.25
C ASN A 161 4.39 -9.60 -9.49
N SER A 162 4.61 -8.57 -8.68
CA SER A 162 3.74 -7.42 -8.61
C SER A 162 4.40 -6.15 -9.06
N VAL A 163 3.63 -5.34 -9.76
CA VAL A 163 4.10 -4.07 -10.32
C VAL A 163 3.61 -2.90 -9.48
N GLY A 164 4.50 -1.95 -9.21
CA GLY A 164 4.20 -0.75 -8.45
C GLY A 164 5.39 -0.28 -7.64
N ILE A 165 5.11 0.19 -6.43
CA ILE A 165 6.10 0.63 -5.46
C ILE A 165 7.01 -0.52 -5.05
N THR A 166 8.32 -0.27 -5.04
CA THR A 166 9.32 -1.21 -4.55
C THR A 166 9.67 -0.94 -3.09
N LEU A 167 10.38 -1.86 -2.45
CA LEU A 167 10.86 -1.64 -1.09
C LEU A 167 11.94 -0.54 -1.01
N GLU A 168 12.70 -0.33 -2.08
CA GLU A 168 13.64 0.79 -2.21
C GLU A 168 12.91 2.14 -2.24
N ASN A 169 11.79 2.23 -2.97
CA ASN A 169 10.93 3.42 -2.94
C ASN A 169 10.34 3.62 -1.54
N PHE A 170 9.84 2.55 -0.92
CA PHE A 170 9.25 2.63 0.42
C PHE A 170 10.26 3.13 1.48
N ARG A 171 11.54 2.75 1.37
CA ARG A 171 12.59 3.24 2.28
C ARG A 171 12.92 4.72 2.10
N THR A 172 12.74 5.24 0.89
CA THR A 172 13.19 6.60 0.53
C THR A 172 12.07 7.63 0.43
N VAL A 173 10.81 7.19 0.44
CA VAL A 173 9.65 8.10 0.39
C VAL A 173 9.70 9.09 1.55
N LYS A 174 9.47 10.37 1.23
CA LYS A 174 9.61 11.47 2.19
C LYS A 174 8.59 11.39 3.32
N ASN A 175 7.35 11.08 2.99
CA ASN A 175 6.27 10.89 3.96
C ASN A 175 5.59 9.55 3.66
N ALA A 176 5.67 8.60 4.59
CA ALA A 176 4.91 7.37 4.54
C ALA A 176 3.90 7.35 5.70
N VAL A 177 2.68 6.91 5.44
CA VAL A 177 1.61 6.74 6.42
C VAL A 177 1.10 5.31 6.32
N GLY A 178 1.44 4.50 7.32
CA GLY A 178 1.04 3.11 7.44
C GLY A 178 -0.18 2.98 8.35
N VAL A 179 -1.22 2.27 7.90
CA VAL A 179 -2.50 2.19 8.60
C VAL A 179 -2.91 0.75 8.82
N ALA A 180 -3.00 0.34 10.09
CA ALA A 180 -3.44 -0.99 10.46
C ALA A 180 -3.96 -0.98 11.91
N ALA A 181 -4.95 -1.80 12.21
CA ALA A 181 -5.61 -1.84 13.52
C ALA A 181 -6.06 -3.27 13.86
N GLY A 182 -6.31 -3.49 15.15
CA GLY A 182 -6.64 -4.78 15.73
C GLY A 182 -5.40 -5.55 16.18
N SER A 183 -5.51 -6.24 17.31
CA SER A 183 -4.40 -7.02 17.89
C SER A 183 -3.81 -8.04 16.90
N SER A 184 -4.62 -8.60 16.00
CA SER A 184 -4.17 -9.54 14.96
C SER A 184 -3.25 -8.94 13.89
N LYS A 185 -3.06 -7.62 13.88
CA LYS A 185 -2.13 -6.92 12.99
C LYS A 185 -0.81 -6.56 13.66
N ALA A 186 -0.68 -6.76 14.97
CA ALA A 186 0.48 -6.30 15.74
C ALA A 186 1.80 -6.89 15.22
N GLU A 187 1.86 -8.20 15.01
CA GLU A 187 3.05 -8.89 14.50
C GLU A 187 3.44 -8.38 13.11
N ALA A 188 2.46 -8.11 12.25
CA ALA A 188 2.70 -7.57 10.92
C ALA A 188 3.26 -6.14 10.97
N ILE A 189 2.65 -5.28 11.80
CA ILE A 189 3.12 -3.90 12.01
C ILE A 189 4.55 -3.92 12.55
N TYR A 190 4.83 -4.78 13.53
CA TYR A 190 6.14 -4.89 14.17
C TYR A 190 7.22 -5.36 13.20
N ALA A 191 6.97 -6.42 12.42
CA ALA A 191 7.90 -6.91 11.41
C ALA A 191 8.21 -5.87 10.34
N ILE A 192 7.20 -5.15 9.82
CA ILE A 192 7.40 -4.10 8.82
C ILE A 192 8.17 -2.91 9.42
N SER A 193 7.91 -2.57 10.68
CA SER A 193 8.63 -1.51 11.40
C SER A 193 10.11 -1.85 11.63
N LYS A 194 10.45 -3.13 11.81
CA LYS A 194 11.86 -3.59 11.82
C LYS A 194 12.54 -3.41 10.46
N PHE A 195 11.82 -3.64 9.37
CA PHE A 195 12.34 -3.47 8.01
C PHE A 195 12.57 -1.99 7.64
N ASN A 196 11.59 -1.14 7.96
CA ASN A 196 11.62 0.29 7.71
C ASN A 196 10.76 1.00 8.76
N ASN A 197 11.37 1.84 9.59
CA ASN A 197 10.68 2.62 10.63
C ASN A 197 10.41 4.08 10.20
N ASN A 198 10.74 4.46 8.96
CA ASN A 198 10.52 5.81 8.45
C ASN A 198 9.08 5.99 7.93
N PHE A 199 8.09 5.82 8.79
CA PHE A 199 6.69 6.08 8.47
C PHE A 199 5.88 6.45 9.72
N ILE A 200 4.79 7.18 9.51
CA ILE A 200 3.79 7.48 10.53
C ILE A 200 2.84 6.28 10.64
N LEU A 201 2.76 5.66 11.81
CA LEU A 201 1.79 4.60 12.09
C LEU A 201 0.48 5.19 12.60
N VAL A 202 -0.62 4.90 11.90
CA VAL A 202 -1.98 5.15 12.39
C VAL A 202 -2.60 3.81 12.78
N THR A 203 -2.82 3.61 14.08
CA THR A 203 -3.30 2.34 14.65
C THR A 203 -4.31 2.54 15.77
N ASP A 204 -4.85 1.43 16.29
CA ASP A 204 -5.76 1.42 17.44
C ASP A 204 -5.07 0.93 18.72
N GLU A 205 -5.76 1.07 19.85
CA GLU A 205 -5.22 0.69 21.16
C GLU A 205 -4.94 -0.83 21.27
N ALA A 206 -5.75 -1.66 20.61
CA ALA A 206 -5.60 -3.11 20.64
C ALA A 206 -4.30 -3.57 19.95
N ALA A 207 -4.02 -3.05 18.76
CA ALA A 207 -2.75 -3.29 18.07
C ALA A 207 -1.59 -2.69 18.86
N ALA A 208 -1.71 -1.44 19.33
CA ALA A 208 -0.65 -0.76 20.06
C ALA A 208 -0.23 -1.50 21.34
N LYS A 209 -1.18 -1.95 22.17
CA LYS A 209 -0.89 -2.73 23.38
C LYS A 209 -0.17 -4.03 23.05
N ARG A 210 -0.67 -4.76 22.04
CA ARG A 210 -0.05 -6.01 21.61
C ARG A 210 1.37 -5.81 21.09
N ILE A 211 1.63 -4.74 20.34
CA ILE A 211 2.98 -4.40 19.87
C ILE A 211 3.96 -4.20 21.02
N LEU A 212 3.52 -3.60 22.15
CA LEU A 212 4.38 -3.39 23.32
C LEU A 212 4.76 -4.69 24.05
N GLU A 213 4.13 -5.81 23.72
CA GLU A 213 4.43 -7.14 24.27
C GLU A 213 5.35 -7.97 23.36
N LEU A 214 5.71 -7.49 22.16
CA LEU A 214 6.53 -8.18 21.15
C LEU A 214 8.02 -7.80 21.21
#